data_AF-A0A9P1K2B2-F1
#
_entry.id   AF-A0A9P1K2B2-F1
#
_cell.length_a   1.000
_cell.length_b   1.000
_cell.length_c   1.000
_cell.angle_alpha   90.00
_cell.angle_beta   90.00
_cell.angle_gamma   90.00
#
_symmetry.space_group_name_H-M   'P 1'
#
loop_
_entity.id
_entity.type
_entity.pdbx_description
1 polymer ?
#
loop_
_entity_poly.entity_id
_entity_poly.type
_entity_poly.pdbx_seq_one_letter_code
_entity_poly.pdbx_strand_id
1 'polypeptide(L)'
;MMETTIIKSNIKKVKSPSSDQYESLRSRTSIKIHRDFKPLFDELVAEERENKIDFVDALLVFYAQEKHPEILEAFKNQELKTQKNEKAKYL
;
A
#
# COMPACT_ATOMS: atom_id res chain seq x y z
N MET A 1 25.52 -54.02 -19.96
CA MET A 1 25.70 -52.55 -20.01
C MET A 1 24.35 -51.98 -20.41
N MET A 2 23.70 -51.24 -19.52
CA MET A 2 22.39 -50.62 -19.77
C MET A 2 22.54 -49.11 -19.59
N GLU A 3 21.99 -48.37 -20.55
CA GLU A 3 22.17 -46.94 -20.75
C GLU A 3 21.44 -46.12 -19.68
N THR A 4 22.17 -45.22 -19.02
CA THR A 4 21.66 -44.31 -17.99
C THR A 4 20.86 -43.18 -18.64
N THR A 5 19.55 -43.15 -18.42
CA THR A 5 18.69 -42.05 -18.88
C THR A 5 18.95 -40.79 -18.03
N ILE A 6 19.48 -39.73 -18.65
CA ILE A 6 19.70 -38.43 -18.02
C ILE A 6 18.37 -37.66 -17.94
N ILE A 7 17.86 -37.46 -16.72
CA ILE A 7 16.69 -36.61 -16.46
C ILE A 7 17.14 -35.15 -16.56
N LYS A 8 16.73 -34.47 -17.66
CA LYS A 8 16.91 -33.01 -17.81
C LYS A 8 15.93 -32.29 -16.88
N SER A 9 16.42 -31.82 -15.73
CA SER A 9 15.70 -30.91 -14.84
C SER A 9 15.48 -29.56 -15.54
N ASN A 10 14.25 -29.31 -15.97
CA ASN A 10 13.85 -28.07 -16.60
C ASN A 10 13.58 -27.02 -15.51
N ILE A 11 14.63 -26.32 -15.08
CA ILE A 11 14.51 -25.19 -14.14
C ILE A 11 13.83 -24.05 -14.90
N LYS A 12 12.51 -23.93 -14.74
CA LYS A 12 11.79 -22.73 -15.16
C LYS A 12 12.35 -21.55 -14.35
N LYS A 13 13.12 -20.70 -15.03
CA LYS A 13 13.58 -19.39 -14.55
C LYS A 13 12.39 -18.66 -13.93
N VAL A 14 12.42 -18.47 -12.61
CA VAL A 14 11.49 -17.57 -11.92
C VAL A 14 11.71 -16.20 -12.53
N LYS A 15 10.66 -15.68 -13.17
CA LYS A 15 10.64 -14.34 -13.77
C LYS A 15 10.82 -13.35 -12.63
N SER A 16 11.99 -12.71 -12.57
CA SER A 16 12.26 -11.61 -11.65
C SER A 16 11.17 -10.55 -11.85
N PRO A 17 10.50 -10.08 -10.78
CA PRO A 17 9.45 -9.07 -10.91
C PRO A 17 10.06 -7.82 -11.56
N SER A 18 9.33 -7.23 -12.51
CA SER A 18 9.78 -6.02 -13.20
C SER A 18 9.99 -4.88 -12.20
N SER A 19 11.01 -4.08 -12.48
CA SER A 19 11.41 -2.90 -11.69
C SER A 19 10.29 -1.88 -11.47
N ASP A 20 9.21 -1.92 -12.24
CA ASP A 20 8.05 -1.03 -12.08
C ASP A 20 7.28 -1.31 -10.77
N GLN A 21 7.39 -2.52 -10.21
CA GLN A 21 6.82 -2.80 -8.87
C GLN A 21 7.61 -2.11 -7.75
N TYR A 22 8.84 -1.68 -8.01
CA TYR A 22 9.74 -1.08 -7.01
C TYR A 22 9.52 0.43 -6.81
N GLU A 23 8.95 1.16 -7.79
CA GLU A 23 8.49 2.53 -7.56
C GLU A 23 7.30 2.57 -6.57
N SER A 24 6.46 1.52 -6.56
CA SER A 24 5.26 1.45 -5.71
C SER A 24 5.54 1.44 -4.21
N LEU A 25 6.75 1.04 -3.78
CA LEU A 25 7.11 0.99 -2.36
C LEU A 25 7.66 2.32 -1.84
N ARG A 26 8.19 3.18 -2.73
CA ARG A 26 8.81 4.46 -2.32
C ARG A 26 7.79 5.49 -1.84
N SER A 27 6.54 5.37 -2.27
CA SER A 27 5.44 6.27 -1.89
C SER A 27 4.62 5.74 -0.71
N ARG A 28 4.98 4.59 -0.12
CA ARG A 28 4.22 3.97 0.98
C ARG A 28 4.79 4.39 2.32
N THR A 29 3.89 4.74 3.25
CA THR A 29 4.21 4.97 4.66
C THR A 29 3.64 3.84 5.53
N SER A 30 4.07 3.78 6.78
CA SER A 30 3.54 2.83 7.77
C SER A 30 2.80 3.58 8.87
N ILE A 31 1.54 3.20 9.10
CA ILE A 31 0.71 3.68 10.22
C ILE A 31 0.52 2.51 11.19
N LYS A 32 0.69 2.77 12.49
CA LYS A 32 0.52 1.76 13.54
C LYS A 32 -0.89 1.82 14.12
N ILE A 33 -1.52 0.66 14.28
CA ILE A 33 -2.79 0.47 14.99
C ILE A 33 -2.61 -0.57 16.09
N HIS A 34 -3.47 -0.57 17.11
CA HIS A 34 -3.42 -1.60 18.14
C HIS A 34 -3.81 -2.96 17.54
N ARG A 35 -3.14 -4.02 18.02
CA ARG A 35 -3.27 -5.39 17.49
C ARG A 35 -4.70 -5.90 17.53
N ASP A 36 -5.46 -5.50 18.54
CA ASP A 36 -6.84 -5.95 18.77
C ASP A 36 -7.83 -5.45 17.71
N PHE A 37 -7.50 -4.37 16.99
CA PHE A 37 -8.32 -3.86 15.88
C PHE A 37 -7.97 -4.49 14.53
N LYS A 38 -6.87 -5.25 14.44
CA LYS A 38 -6.46 -5.86 13.17
C LYS A 38 -7.52 -6.85 12.62
N PRO A 39 -8.17 -7.72 13.43
CA PRO A 39 -9.22 -8.59 12.93
C PRO A 39 -10.40 -7.79 12.34
N LEU A 40 -10.84 -6.72 13.00
CA LEU A 40 -11.89 -5.85 12.49
C LEU A 40 -11.49 -5.20 11.16
N PHE A 41 -10.27 -4.69 11.08
CA PHE A 41 -9.75 -4.11 9.84
C PHE A 41 -9.72 -5.12 8.69
N ASP A 42 -9.22 -6.34 8.94
CA ASP A 42 -9.13 -7.37 7.90
C ASP A 42 -10.53 -7.81 7.42
N GLU A 43 -11.51 -7.92 8.32
CA GLU A 43 -12.90 -8.28 7.96
C GLU A 43 -13.57 -7.20 7.11
N LEU A 44 -13.43 -5.92 7.49
CA LEU A 44 -14.00 -4.80 6.73
C LEU A 44 -13.40 -4.69 5.32
N VAL A 45 -12.08 -4.86 5.20
CA VAL A 45 -11.40 -4.87 3.90
C VAL A 45 -11.90 -6.03 3.03
N ALA A 46 -12.14 -7.20 3.64
CA ALA A 46 -12.65 -8.36 2.91
C ALA A 46 -14.09 -8.15 2.41
N GLU A 47 -14.95 -7.55 3.23
CA GLU A 47 -16.35 -7.25 2.89
C GLU A 47 -16.44 -6.25 1.72
N GLU A 48 -15.66 -5.17 1.78
CA GLU A 48 -15.62 -4.13 0.73
C GLU A 48 -14.90 -4.60 -0.55
N ARG A 49 -14.21 -5.76 -0.52
CA ARG A 49 -13.40 -6.31 -1.62
C ARG A 49 -12.31 -5.35 -2.12
N GLU A 50 -11.85 -4.47 -1.26
CA GLU A 50 -10.81 -3.50 -1.56
C GLU A 50 -9.42 -4.02 -1.14
N ASN A 51 -8.37 -3.36 -1.63
CA ASN A 51 -7.06 -3.56 -1.05
C ASN A 51 -6.92 -2.70 0.22
N LYS A 52 -6.02 -3.11 1.12
CA LYS A 52 -5.83 -2.46 2.43
C LYS A 52 -5.43 -0.99 2.35
N ILE A 53 -4.77 -0.56 1.27
CA ILE A 53 -4.34 0.84 1.12
C ILE A 53 -5.55 1.68 0.75
N ASP A 54 -6.25 1.29 -0.32
CA ASP A 54 -7.41 2.02 -0.83
C ASP A 54 -8.49 2.12 0.24
N PHE A 55 -8.72 1.04 1.00
CA PHE A 55 -9.64 1.05 2.13
C PHE A 55 -9.26 2.07 3.22
N VAL A 56 -7.97 2.18 3.55
CA VAL A 56 -7.49 3.18 4.52
C VAL A 56 -7.64 4.59 3.99
N ASP A 57 -7.32 4.82 2.71
CA ASP A 57 -7.46 6.12 2.07
C ASP A 57 -8.94 6.56 2.07
N ALA A 58 -9.85 5.66 1.70
CA ALA A 58 -11.29 5.89 1.75
C ALA A 58 -11.77 6.17 3.18
N LEU A 59 -11.31 5.41 4.16
CA LEU A 59 -11.66 5.59 5.57
C LEU A 59 -11.22 6.96 6.11
N LEU A 60 -10.02 7.41 5.74
CA LEU A 60 -9.50 8.73 6.13
C LEU A 60 -10.28 9.87 5.48
N VAL A 61 -10.61 9.74 4.20
CA VAL A 61 -11.44 10.71 3.48
C VAL A 61 -12.82 10.78 4.10
N PHE A 62 -13.47 9.64 4.34
CA PHE A 62 -14.79 9.56 4.96
C PHE A 62 -14.81 10.22 6.35
N TYR A 63 -13.84 9.88 7.21
CA TYR A 63 -13.75 10.49 8.54
C TYR A 63 -13.57 12.02 8.47
N ALA A 64 -12.73 12.50 7.56
CA ALA A 64 -12.51 13.93 7.38
C ALA A 64 -13.75 14.65 6.81
N GLN A 65 -14.47 14.04 5.86
CA GLN A 65 -15.73 14.58 5.34
C GLN A 65 -16.77 14.78 6.46
N GLU A 66 -16.91 13.77 7.32
CA GLU A 66 -17.93 13.74 8.37
C GLU A 66 -17.62 14.65 9.56
N LYS A 67 -16.34 14.85 9.89
CA LYS A 67 -15.93 15.52 11.14
C LYS A 67 -15.10 16.78 10.96
N HIS A 68 -14.32 16.88 9.88
CA HIS A 68 -13.33 17.94 9.67
C HIS A 68 -13.22 18.33 8.18
N PRO A 69 -14.31 18.81 7.56
CA PRO A 69 -14.32 19.15 6.13
C PRO A 69 -13.26 20.20 5.76
N GLU A 70 -12.92 21.11 6.68
CA GLU A 70 -11.88 22.12 6.52
C GLU A 70 -10.47 21.50 6.36
N ILE A 71 -10.19 20.40 7.08
CA ILE A 71 -8.92 19.68 6.96
C ILE A 71 -8.87 18.96 5.62
N LEU A 72 -9.99 18.38 5.18
CA LEU A 72 -10.07 17.72 3.88
C LEU A 72 -9.88 18.70 2.72
N GLU A 73 -10.48 19.89 2.81
CA GLU A 73 -10.30 20.95 1.82
C GLU A 73 -8.83 21.40 1.76
N ALA A 74 -8.22 21.68 2.92
CA ALA A 74 -6.81 22.03 2.99
C ALA A 74 -5.89 20.91 2.47
N PHE A 75 -6.23 19.63 2.68
CA PHE A 75 -5.51 18.49 2.11
C PHE A 75 -5.56 18.49 0.58
N LYS A 76 -6.75 18.69 -0.01
CA LYS A 76 -6.95 18.77 -1.47
C LYS A 76 -6.17 19.93 -2.09
N ASN A 77 -6.09 21.06 -1.38
CA ASN A 77 -5.35 22.24 -1.80
C ASN A 77 -3.84 22.17 -1.53
N GLN A 78 -3.32 21.07 -0.96
CA GLN A 78 -1.92 20.92 -0.52
C GLN A 78 -1.46 21.97 0.51
N GLU A 79 -2.38 22.47 1.33
CA GLU A 79 -2.14 23.56 2.27
C GLU A 79 -1.77 23.09 3.68
N LEU A 80 -1.86 21.79 3.96
CA LEU A 80 -1.53 21.23 5.26
C LEU A 80 -0.06 21.51 5.60
N LYS A 81 0.17 21.95 6.85
CA LYS A 81 1.51 22.26 7.37
C LYS A 81 2.47 21.08 7.24
N THR A 82 1.96 19.85 7.40
CA THR A 82 2.71 18.60 7.27
C THR A 82 3.14 18.31 5.83
N GLN A 83 2.32 18.65 4.83
CA GLN A 83 2.66 18.51 3.40
C GLN A 83 3.70 19.55 2.95
N LYS A 84 3.68 20.75 3.53
CA LYS A 84 4.64 21.83 3.21
C LYS A 84 6.08 21.49 3.62
N ASN A 85 6.26 20.72 4.70
CA ASN A 85 7.58 20.29 5.16
C ASN A 85 8.24 19.20 4.28
N GLU A 86 7.47 18.46 3.47
CA GLU A 86 8.05 17.47 2.56
C GLU A 86 8.66 18.11 1.31
N LYS A 87 8.07 19.20 0.78
CA LYS A 87 8.66 19.94 -0.36
C LYS A 87 9.99 20.62 0.00
N ALA A 88 10.15 21.09 1.25
CA ALA A 88 11.38 21.74 1.71
C ALA A 88 12.56 20.78 1.96
N LYS A 89 12.33 19.45 1.96
CA LYS A 89 13.42 18.45 2.08
C LYS A 89 14.10 18.10 0.76
N TYR A 90 13.54 18.53 -0.37
CA TYR A 90 14.04 18.22 -1.72
C TYR A 90 14.44 19.48 -2.52
N LEU A 91 14.52 20.64 -1.86
CA LEU A 91 15.09 21.89 -2.35
C LEU A 91 16.41 22.14 -1.61
#